data_AF-A0A9W6HLW3-F1
#
_entry.id   AF-A0A9W6HLW3-F1
#
_cell.length_a   1.000
_cell.length_b   1.000
_cell.length_c   1.000
_cell.angle_alpha   90.00
_cell.angle_beta   90.00
_cell.angle_gamma   90.00
#
_symmetry.space_group_name_H-M   'P 1'
#
loop_
_entity.id
_entity.type
_entity.pdbx_description
1 polymer ?
#
loop_
_entity_poly.entity_id
_entity_poly.type
_entity_poly.pdbx_seq_one_letter_code
_entity_poly.pdbx_strand_id
1 'polypeptide(L)'
;MKTVARWLLAGGMVFAGLSHLFWARREFQAQVPDVVTDALPIDKDGVVVASGAVEMMLGAALVVLPRERRRIGALLAAFFVAVFPGNIAQALDKRPAFGLDSDRARVVRLFFQPVLVAWALWSTRD
;
A
#
# COMPACT_ATOMS: atom_id res chain seq x y z
N MET A 1 -2.51 11.92 20.17
CA MET A 1 -3.13 11.63 18.85
C MET A 1 -2.16 10.96 17.87
N LYS A 2 -0.98 11.55 17.54
CA LYS A 2 -0.01 10.96 16.60
C LYS A 2 0.37 9.49 16.90
N THR A 3 0.53 9.13 18.17
CA THR A 3 0.85 7.74 18.57
C THR A 3 -0.22 6.76 18.12
N VAL A 4 -1.50 6.99 18.47
CA VAL A 4 -2.61 6.11 18.05
C VAL A 4 -2.69 6.01 16.54
N ALA A 5 -2.60 7.15 15.84
CA ALA A 5 -2.60 7.18 14.37
C ALA A 5 -1.45 6.34 13.78
N ARG A 6 -0.25 6.40 14.37
CA ARG A 6 0.89 5.59 13.94
C ARG A 6 0.71 4.10 14.22
N TRP A 7 0.11 3.73 15.35
CA TRP A 7 -0.21 2.33 15.66
C TRP A 7 -1.27 1.77 14.71
N LEU A 8 -2.31 2.55 14.40
CA LEU A 8 -3.31 2.18 13.41
C LEU A 8 -2.69 2.03 12.01
N LEU A 9 -1.80 2.94 11.62
CA LEU A 9 -1.07 2.83 10.37
C LEU A 9 -0.20 1.56 10.34
N ALA A 10 0.60 1.32 11.38
CA ALA A 10 1.44 0.12 11.48
C ALA A 10 0.62 -1.17 11.42
N GLY A 11 -0.48 -1.25 12.18
CA GLY A 11 -1.40 -2.39 12.16
C GLY A 11 -2.05 -2.57 10.79
N GLY A 12 -2.47 -1.47 10.15
CA GLY A 12 -3.03 -1.48 8.80
C GLY A 12 -2.04 -2.00 7.76
N MET A 13 -0.76 -1.62 7.85
CA MET A 13 0.30 -2.12 6.96
C MET A 13 0.52 -3.63 7.12
N VAL A 14 0.58 -4.12 8.37
CA VAL A 14 0.74 -5.55 8.62
C VAL A 14 -0.49 -6.32 8.13
N PHE A 15 -1.69 -5.81 8.38
CA PHE A 15 -2.93 -6.40 7.89
C PHE A 15 -2.98 -6.43 6.36
N ALA A 16 -2.62 -5.35 5.68
CA ALA A 16 -2.55 -5.27 4.23
C ALA A 16 -1.56 -6.30 3.67
N GLY A 17 -0.34 -6.37 4.21
CA GLY A 17 0.63 -7.36 3.75
C GLY A 17 0.19 -8.80 3.99
N LEU A 18 -0.43 -9.12 5.13
CA LEU A 18 -1.04 -10.44 5.34
C LEU A 18 -2.14 -10.72 4.29
N SER A 19 -2.96 -9.73 3.93
CA SER A 19 -3.99 -9.90 2.92
C SER A 19 -3.42 -10.19 1.52
N HIS A 20 -2.25 -9.62 1.16
CA HIS A 20 -1.53 -9.97 -0.07
C HIS A 20 -1.15 -11.46 -0.11
N LEU A 21 -0.77 -12.02 1.05
CA LEU A 21 -0.27 -13.40 1.14
C LEU A 21 -1.39 -14.43 1.23
N PHE A 22 -2.47 -14.13 1.96
CA PHE A 22 -3.39 -15.17 2.42
C PHE A 22 -4.78 -15.17 1.78
N TRP A 23 -5.44 -14.02 1.60
CA TRP A 23 -6.86 -14.01 1.21
C TRP A 23 -7.27 -13.01 0.12
N ALA A 24 -6.45 -12.02 -0.21
CA ALA A 24 -6.76 -10.99 -1.21
C ALA A 24 -5.75 -10.96 -2.38
N ARG A 25 -4.94 -12.01 -2.52
CA ARG A 25 -3.83 -12.09 -3.48
C ARG A 25 -4.27 -11.82 -4.92
N ARG A 26 -5.43 -12.36 -5.33
CA ARG A 26 -5.98 -12.20 -6.70
C ARG A 26 -6.42 -10.76 -6.95
N GLU A 27 -7.02 -10.14 -5.95
CA GLU A 27 -7.47 -8.75 -5.97
C GLU A 27 -6.27 -7.80 -6.09
N PHE A 28 -5.16 -8.09 -5.41
CA PHE A 28 -3.92 -7.34 -5.58
C PHE A 28 -3.27 -7.54 -6.95
N GLN A 29 -3.24 -8.77 -7.48
CA GLN A 29 -2.72 -9.04 -8.82
C GLN A 29 -3.46 -8.24 -9.91
N ALA A 30 -4.77 -8.07 -9.76
CA ALA A 30 -5.58 -7.26 -10.68
C ALA A 30 -5.12 -5.79 -10.71
N GLN A 31 -4.58 -5.27 -9.62
CA GLN A 31 -4.06 -3.91 -9.55
C GLN A 31 -2.65 -3.75 -10.16
N VAL A 32 -1.90 -4.83 -10.40
CA VAL A 32 -0.54 -4.72 -10.93
C VAL A 32 -0.59 -4.23 -12.40
N PRO A 33 -0.03 -3.06 -12.71
CA PRO A 33 0.06 -2.57 -14.09
C PRO A 33 1.01 -3.43 -14.92
N ASP A 34 0.68 -3.67 -16.19
CA ASP A 34 1.49 -4.53 -17.06
C ASP A 34 2.91 -3.96 -17.28
N VAL A 35 3.04 -2.62 -17.32
CA VAL A 35 4.35 -1.94 -17.39
C VAL A 35 5.31 -2.33 -16.26
N VAL A 36 4.81 -2.71 -15.07
CA VAL A 36 5.66 -3.15 -13.96
C VAL A 36 6.26 -4.52 -14.25
N THR A 37 5.46 -5.44 -14.78
CA THR A 37 5.91 -6.78 -15.16
C THR A 37 6.72 -6.79 -16.46
N ASP A 38 6.55 -5.80 -17.31
CA ASP A 38 7.40 -5.61 -18.50
C ASP A 38 8.78 -5.06 -18.13
N ALA A 39 8.85 -4.22 -17.08
CA ALA A 39 10.08 -3.58 -16.63
C ALA A 39 10.91 -4.44 -15.66
N LEU A 40 10.28 -5.35 -14.93
CA LEU A 40 10.93 -6.19 -13.92
C LEU A 40 10.86 -7.67 -14.33
N PRO A 41 11.90 -8.47 -14.07
CA PRO A 41 11.89 -9.90 -14.36
C PRO A 41 11.10 -10.70 -13.30
N ILE A 42 9.91 -10.24 -12.94
CA ILE A 42 8.99 -10.88 -11.99
C ILE A 42 7.56 -10.78 -12.51
N ASP A 43 6.75 -11.80 -12.24
CA ASP A 43 5.34 -11.81 -12.60
C ASP A 43 4.49 -10.99 -11.60
N LYS A 44 3.20 -10.81 -11.92
CA LYS A 44 2.26 -10.07 -11.05
C LYS A 44 2.19 -10.67 -9.65
N ASP A 45 2.32 -11.99 -9.56
CA ASP A 45 2.27 -12.71 -8.31
C ASP A 45 3.48 -12.40 -7.42
N GLY A 46 4.69 -12.40 -8.00
CA GLY A 46 5.92 -11.98 -7.33
C GLY A 46 5.86 -10.52 -6.87
N VAL A 47 5.32 -9.61 -7.70
CA VAL A 47 5.11 -8.20 -7.31
C VAL A 47 4.22 -8.09 -6.06
N VAL A 48 3.11 -8.84 -6.02
CA VAL A 48 2.14 -8.82 -4.91
C VAL A 48 2.75 -9.39 -3.63
N VAL A 49 3.49 -10.50 -3.71
CA VAL A 49 4.16 -11.06 -2.51
C VAL A 49 5.25 -10.14 -2.00
N ALA A 50 6.08 -9.60 -2.90
CA ALA A 50 7.17 -8.70 -2.52
C ALA A 50 6.65 -7.42 -1.88
N SER A 51 5.61 -6.80 -2.46
CA SER A 51 4.96 -5.61 -1.88
C SER A 51 4.35 -5.93 -0.51
N GLY A 52 3.61 -7.03 -0.36
CA GLY A 52 3.05 -7.45 0.92
C GLY A 52 4.11 -7.67 2.01
N ALA A 53 5.26 -8.24 1.67
CA ALA A 53 6.39 -8.38 2.59
C ALA A 53 6.96 -7.02 3.01
N VAL A 54 7.15 -6.10 2.05
CA VAL A 54 7.63 -4.72 2.33
C VAL A 54 6.66 -3.97 3.24
N GLU A 55 5.35 -4.10 3.01
CA GLU A 55 4.31 -3.51 3.86
C GLU A 55 4.42 -3.98 5.30
N MET A 56 4.51 -5.30 5.52
CA MET A 56 4.68 -5.87 6.86
C MET A 56 5.97 -5.39 7.53
N MET A 57 7.08 -5.35 6.79
CA MET A 57 8.37 -4.87 7.31
C MET A 57 8.31 -3.40 7.73
N LEU A 58 7.73 -2.52 6.90
CA LEU A 58 7.58 -1.11 7.23
C LEU A 58 6.62 -0.88 8.40
N GLY A 59 5.52 -1.63 8.46
CA GLY A 59 4.57 -1.62 9.57
C GLY A 59 5.22 -2.03 10.89
N ALA A 60 5.93 -3.15 10.90
CA ALA A 60 6.67 -3.63 12.07
C ALA A 60 7.79 -2.65 12.49
N ALA A 61 8.53 -2.11 11.52
CA ALA A 61 9.60 -1.15 11.79
C ALA A 61 9.10 0.12 12.50
N LEU A 62 7.91 0.64 12.17
CA LEU A 62 7.32 1.80 12.86
C LEU A 62 7.12 1.58 14.37
N VAL A 63 6.91 0.33 14.76
CA VAL A 63 6.71 -0.09 16.16
C VAL A 63 8.06 -0.35 16.84
N VAL A 64 8.90 -1.16 16.22
CA VAL A 64 10.13 -1.70 16.82
C VAL A 64 11.29 -0.69 16.81
N LEU A 65 11.30 0.27 15.87
CA LEU A 65 12.38 1.24 15.70
C LEU A 65 11.92 2.68 16.02
N PRO A 66 11.67 3.02 17.29
CA PRO A 66 11.09 4.31 17.68
C PRO A 66 11.98 5.51 17.31
N ARG A 67 13.30 5.31 17.25
CA ARG A 67 14.27 6.36 16.87
C ARG A 67 14.27 6.66 15.36
N GLU A 68 13.82 5.71 14.54
CA GLU A 68 13.85 5.81 13.07
C GLU A 68 12.48 6.18 12.48
N ARG A 69 11.48 6.47 13.31
CA ARG A 69 10.08 6.70 12.88
C ARG A 69 9.98 7.69 11.73
N ARG A 70 10.69 8.81 11.80
CA ARG A 70 10.69 9.84 10.76
C ARG A 70 11.19 9.29 9.41
N ARG A 71 12.26 8.49 9.41
CA ARG A 71 12.79 7.86 8.20
C ARG A 71 11.82 6.79 7.67
N ILE A 72 11.30 5.94 8.55
CA ILE A 72 10.36 4.88 8.16
C ILE A 72 9.05 5.48 7.62
N GLY A 73 8.54 6.56 8.21
CA GLY A 73 7.38 7.28 7.69
C GLY A 73 7.61 7.91 6.32
N ALA A 74 8.83 8.41 6.05
CA ALA A 74 9.20 8.88 4.72
C ALA A 74 9.29 7.74 3.69
N LEU A 75 9.89 6.60 4.08
CA LEU A 75 9.92 5.39 3.24
C LEU A 75 8.51 4.88 2.94
N LEU A 76 7.64 4.87 3.95
CA LEU A 76 6.25 4.45 3.80
C LEU A 76 5.46 5.40 2.88
N ALA A 77 5.67 6.71 3.01
CA ALA A 77 5.10 7.69 2.11
C ALA A 77 5.58 7.49 0.66
N ALA A 78 6.88 7.25 0.46
CA ALA A 78 7.44 6.95 -0.85
C ALA A 78 6.87 5.64 -1.43
N PHE A 79 6.74 4.61 -0.59
CA PHE A 79 6.14 3.33 -0.97
C PHE A 79 4.68 3.50 -1.41
N PHE A 80 3.88 4.26 -0.68
CA PHE A 80 2.51 4.59 -1.09
C PHE A 80 2.46 5.31 -2.44
N VAL A 81 3.39 6.23 -2.73
CA VAL A 81 3.47 6.85 -4.06
C VAL A 81 3.85 5.80 -5.12
N ALA A 82 4.80 4.92 -4.82
CA ALA A 82 5.28 3.90 -5.76
C ALA A 82 4.20 2.87 -6.14
N VAL A 83 3.30 2.50 -5.23
CA VAL A 83 2.18 1.57 -5.52
C VAL A 83 0.95 2.26 -6.10
N PHE A 84 0.88 3.59 -6.10
CA PHE A 84 -0.28 4.35 -6.58
C PHE A 84 -0.64 4.09 -8.06
N PRO A 85 0.32 3.88 -9.00
CA PRO A 85 -0.01 3.48 -10.37
C PRO A 85 -0.92 2.25 -10.46
N GLY A 86 -0.87 1.32 -9.51
CA GLY A 86 -1.75 0.17 -9.48
C GLY A 86 -3.23 0.53 -9.22
N ASN A 87 -3.47 1.48 -8.31
CA ASN A 87 -4.82 2.00 -8.08
C ASN A 87 -5.36 2.76 -9.32
N ILE A 88 -4.49 3.51 -10.00
CA ILE A 88 -4.85 4.21 -11.24
C ILE A 88 -5.18 3.21 -12.35
N ALA A 89 -4.34 2.19 -12.55
CA ALA A 89 -4.57 1.14 -13.54
C ALA A 89 -5.89 0.40 -13.28
N GLN A 90 -6.20 0.08 -12.01
CA GLN A 90 -7.49 -0.50 -11.65
C GLN A 90 -8.67 0.39 -12.09
N ALA A 91 -8.57 1.70 -11.84
CA ALA A 91 -9.62 2.66 -12.18
C ALA A 91 -9.81 2.83 -13.70
N LEU A 92 -8.72 2.95 -14.45
CA LEU A 92 -8.73 3.12 -15.91
C LEU A 92 -9.21 1.87 -16.63
N ASP A 93 -8.68 0.70 -16.25
CA ASP A 93 -8.98 -0.57 -16.89
C ASP A 93 -10.25 -1.23 -16.35
N LYS A 94 -10.91 -0.58 -15.38
CA LYS A 94 -12.17 -1.03 -14.75
C LYS A 94 -12.10 -2.44 -14.17
N ARG A 95 -10.92 -2.82 -13.68
CA ARG A 95 -10.65 -4.19 -13.18
C ARG A 95 -11.42 -4.43 -11.87
N PRO A 96 -12.22 -5.52 -11.78
CA PRO A 96 -12.91 -5.86 -10.54
C PRO A 96 -11.90 -6.35 -9.50
N ALA A 97 -11.83 -5.66 -8.37
CA ALA A 97 -11.02 -6.03 -7.21
C ALA A 97 -11.56 -5.36 -5.94
N PHE A 98 -11.41 -6.02 -4.78
CA PHE A 98 -11.90 -5.54 -3.48
C PHE A 98 -13.41 -5.21 -3.44
N GLY A 99 -14.22 -5.89 -4.25
CA GLY A 99 -15.66 -5.61 -4.37
C GLY A 99 -15.99 -4.23 -4.96
N LEU A 100 -15.05 -3.60 -5.67
CA LEU A 100 -15.24 -2.29 -6.30
C LEU A 100 -15.83 -2.44 -7.72
N ASP A 101 -17.16 -2.48 -7.78
CA ASP A 101 -17.90 -2.79 -9.02
C ASP A 101 -18.32 -1.55 -9.83
N SER A 102 -18.07 -0.32 -9.33
CA SER A 102 -18.41 0.92 -10.02
C SER A 102 -17.22 1.82 -10.30
N ASP A 103 -17.28 2.58 -11.41
CA ASP A 103 -16.29 3.61 -11.76
C ASP A 103 -16.15 4.64 -10.63
N ARG A 104 -17.28 5.05 -10.03
CA ARG A 104 -17.29 5.97 -8.88
C ARG A 104 -16.50 5.43 -7.70
N ALA A 105 -16.69 4.16 -7.34
CA ALA A 105 -15.98 3.57 -6.20
C ALA A 105 -14.46 3.48 -6.43
N ARG A 106 -14.04 3.13 -7.66
CA ARG A 106 -12.62 3.12 -8.05
C ARG A 106 -12.00 4.51 -8.02
N VAL A 107 -12.70 5.54 -8.49
CA VAL A 107 -12.21 6.93 -8.44
C VAL A 107 -12.12 7.45 -7.01
N VAL A 108 -13.14 7.18 -6.16
CA VAL A 108 -13.10 7.56 -4.74
C VAL A 108 -11.88 6.95 -4.03
N ARG A 109 -11.53 5.70 -4.37
CA ARG A 109 -10.35 5.03 -3.81
C ARG A 109 -9.06 5.82 -4.01
N LEU A 110 -8.91 6.50 -5.16
CA LEU A 110 -7.69 7.25 -5.49
C LEU A 110 -7.40 8.38 -4.49
N PHE A 111 -8.43 9.00 -3.91
CA PHE A 111 -8.28 10.08 -2.94
C PHE A 111 -7.75 9.61 -1.58
N PHE A 112 -7.83 8.31 -1.27
CA PHE A 112 -7.22 7.78 -0.05
C PHE A 112 -5.69 7.74 -0.13
N GLN A 113 -5.09 7.65 -1.33
CA GLN A 113 -3.64 7.61 -1.45
C GLN A 113 -2.93 8.85 -0.90
N PRO A 114 -3.28 10.10 -1.29
CA PRO A 114 -2.65 11.29 -0.71
C PRO A 114 -2.92 11.41 0.80
N VAL A 115 -4.06 10.90 1.29
CA VAL A 115 -4.35 10.84 2.73
C VAL A 115 -3.40 9.89 3.45
N LEU A 116 -3.14 8.70 2.90
CA LEU A 116 -2.18 7.74 3.45
C LEU A 116 -0.74 8.28 3.45
N VAL A 117 -0.33 8.96 2.38
CA VAL A 117 0.97 9.65 2.29
C VAL A 117 1.07 10.72 3.38
N ALA A 118 0.07 11.58 3.50
CA ALA A 118 0.05 12.63 4.52
C ALA A 118 0.05 12.05 5.95
N TRP A 119 -0.71 10.98 6.18
CA TRP A 119 -0.75 10.26 7.46
C TRP A 119 0.63 9.70 7.82
N ALA A 120 1.29 9.00 6.90
CA ALA A 120 2.63 8.45 7.12
C ALA A 120 3.64 9.54 7.52
N LEU A 121 3.63 10.67 6.83
CA LEU A 121 4.52 11.80 7.14
C LEU A 121 4.15 12.51 8.45
N TRP A 122 2.88 12.74 8.71
CA TRP A 122 2.42 13.50 9.88
C TRP A 122 2.57 12.71 11.19
N SER A 123 2.21 11.42 11.18
CA SER A 123 2.21 10.59 12.40
C SER A 123 3.61 10.18 12.88
N THR A 124 4.63 10.41 12.05
CA THR A 124 6.03 10.09 12.30
C THR A 124 6.93 11.31 12.45
N ARG A 125 6.40 12.52 12.27
CA ARG A 125 7.06 13.77 12.62
C ARG A 125 6.95 14.02 14.13
N ASP A 126 8.03 14.47 14.73
CA ASP A 126 8.13 14.86 16.14
C ASP A 126 7.01 15.83 16.54
#